data_AF-A0A7V9U6Q7-F1
#
_entry.id   AF-A0A7V9U6Q7-F1
#
_cell.length_a   1.000
_cell.length_b   1.000
_cell.length_c   1.000
_cell.angle_alpha   90.00
_cell.angle_beta   90.00
_cell.angle_gamma   90.00
#
_symmetry.space_group_name_H-M   'P 1'
#
loop_
_entity.id
_entity.type
_entity.pdbx_description
1 polymer ?
#
loop_
_entity_poly.entity_id
_entity_poly.type
_entity_poly.pdbx_seq_one_letter_code
_entity_poly.pdbx_strand_id
1 'polypeptide(L)' 'MASDDKLLQWWNGLNEAQRADAATYGRSGQLSTELKASLLSAGLLQPDQKQPSRRLESRVDEFLKMRHDT' A
#
# COMPACT_ATOMS: atom_id res chain seq x y z
N MET A 1 12.55 11.25 -3.02
CA MET A 1 12.83 9.87 -2.57
C MET A 1 12.41 9.60 -1.11
N ALA A 2 11.64 10.45 -0.42
CA ALA A 2 11.19 10.17 0.96
C ALA A 2 9.88 9.35 1.04
N SER A 3 9.12 9.28 -0.05
CA SER A 3 7.85 8.55 -0.09
C SER A 3 8.06 7.06 -0.39
N ASP A 4 9.06 6.73 -1.21
CA ASP A 4 9.45 5.35 -1.51
C ASP A 4 10.01 4.63 -0.28
N ASP A 5 10.82 5.32 0.54
CA ASP A 5 11.39 4.76 1.76
C ASP A 5 10.31 4.34 2.77
N LYS A 6 9.30 5.20 2.99
CA LYS A 6 8.15 4.86 3.85
C LYS A 6 7.31 3.72 3.29
N LEU A 7 7.11 3.64 1.97
CA LEU A 7 6.43 2.51 1.33
C LEU A 7 7.26 1.23 1.48
N LEU A 8 8.58 1.31 1.39
CA LEU A 8 9.49 0.19 1.62
C LEU A 8 9.44 -0.28 3.07
N GLN A 9 9.43 0.63 4.04
CA GLN A 9 9.30 0.30 5.45
C GLN A 9 7.93 -0.32 5.75
N TRP A 10 6.86 0.24 5.21
CA TRP A 10 5.52 -0.35 5.28
C TRP A 10 5.51 -1.77 4.70
N TRP A 11 6.04 -1.97 3.49
CA TRP A 11 6.13 -3.28 2.83
C TRP A 11 6.95 -4.31 3.61
N ASN A 12 8.02 -3.87 4.27
CA ASN A 12 8.81 -4.73 5.15
C ASN A 12 8.11 -5.03 6.48
N GLY A 13 7.22 -4.15 6.93
CA GLY A 13 6.36 -4.37 8.10
C GLY A 13 5.07 -5.15 7.82
N LEU A 14 4.77 -5.47 6.56
CA LEU A 14 3.60 -6.28 6.21
C LEU A 14 3.82 -7.76 6.57
N ASN A 15 2.80 -8.36 7.16
CA ASN A 15 2.76 -9.81 7.41
C ASN A 15 2.45 -10.58 6.12
N GLU A 16 2.70 -11.90 6.12
CA GLU A 16 2.48 -12.76 4.93
C GLU A 16 1.06 -12.65 4.37
N ALA A 17 0.04 -12.60 5.23
CA ALA A 17 -1.36 -12.41 4.82
C ALA A 17 -1.58 -11.08 4.09
N GLN A 18 -0.98 -9.99 4.60
CA GLN A 18 -1.09 -8.66 3.99
C GLN A 18 -0.28 -8.56 2.70
N ARG A 19 0.87 -9.24 2.61
CA ARG A 19 1.63 -9.34 1.35
C ARG A 19 0.87 -10.13 0.30
N ALA A 20 0.20 -11.22 0.68
CA ALA A 20 -0.66 -11.97 -0.23
C ALA A 20 -1.86 -11.14 -0.71
N ASP A 21 -2.45 -10.34 0.19
CA ASP A 21 -3.53 -9.41 -0.14
C ASP A 21 -3.04 -8.27 -1.06
N ALA A 22 -1.88 -7.69 -0.76
CA ALA A 22 -1.21 -6.72 -1.64
C ALA A 22 -0.82 -7.33 -2.99
N ALA A 23 -0.52 -8.63 -3.04
CA ALA A 23 -0.29 -9.33 -4.28
C ALA A 23 -1.57 -9.52 -5.11
N THR A 24 -2.70 -9.64 -4.41
CA THR A 24 -4.04 -9.70 -5.02
C THR A 24 -4.50 -8.31 -5.51
N TYR A 25 -3.99 -7.22 -4.91
CA TYR A 25 -4.23 -5.85 -5.37
C TYR A 25 -3.92 -5.67 -6.85
N GLY A 26 -2.78 -6.17 -7.34
CA GLY A 26 -2.41 -6.04 -8.75
C GLY A 26 -3.43 -6.66 -9.72
N ARG A 27 -4.24 -7.62 -9.23
CA ARG A 27 -5.29 -8.30 -10.00
C ARG A 27 -6.67 -7.63 -9.89
N SER A 28 -7.00 -7.07 -8.73
CA SER A 28 -8.31 -6.43 -8.46
C SER A 28 -8.31 -4.91 -8.59
N GLY A 29 -7.15 -4.25 -8.56
CA GLY A 29 -7.00 -2.79 -8.58
C GLY A 29 -7.59 -2.07 -7.36
N GLN A 30 -7.96 -2.80 -6.30
CA GLN A 30 -8.57 -2.25 -5.09
C GLN A 30 -7.86 -2.71 -3.84
N LEU A 31 -7.52 -1.76 -2.96
CA LEU A 31 -6.88 -2.05 -1.67
C LEU A 31 -7.93 -2.60 -0.71
N SER A 32 -7.68 -3.78 -0.15
CA SER A 32 -8.51 -4.34 0.91
C SER A 32 -8.49 -3.48 2.17
N THR A 33 -9.49 -3.66 3.01
CA THR A 33 -9.64 -2.93 4.28
C THR A 33 -8.43 -3.13 5.20
N GLU A 34 -7.87 -4.34 5.27
CA GLU A 34 -6.66 -4.61 6.07
C GLU A 34 -5.42 -3.87 5.52
N LEU A 35 -5.26 -3.81 4.20
CA LEU A 35 -4.15 -3.08 3.60
C LEU A 35 -4.27 -1.58 3.85
N LYS A 36 -5.49 -1.04 3.77
CA LYS A 36 -5.78 0.38 4.13
C LYS A 36 -5.48 0.67 5.59
N ALA A 37 -5.87 -0.23 6.50
CA ALA A 37 -5.56 -0.10 7.93
C ALA A 37 -4.04 -0.14 8.21
N SER A 38 -3.31 -0.96 7.45
CA SER A 38 -1.85 -1.04 7.55
C SER A 38 -1.17 0.23 7.04
N LEU A 39 -1.66 0.81 5.93
CA LEU A 39 -1.19 2.09 5.41
C LEU A 39 -1.50 3.26 6.36
N LEU A 40 -2.64 3.24 7.04
CA LEU A 40 -2.98 4.19 8.11
C LEU A 40 -2.02 4.07 9.28
N SER A 41 -1.74 2.85 9.75
CA SER A 41 -0.81 2.60 10.85
C SER A 41 0.63 3.00 10.49
N ALA A 42 1.03 2.86 9.23
CA ALA A 42 2.33 3.31 8.74
C ALA A 42 2.40 4.83 8.51
N GLY A 43 1.31 5.58 8.75
CA GLY A 43 1.24 7.02 8.50
C GLY A 43 1.36 7.40 7.02
N LEU A 44 1.12 6.45 6.12
CA LEU A 44 1.02 6.68 4.68
C LEU A 44 -0.37 7.21 4.31
N LEU A 45 -1.39 6.78 5.05
CA LEU A 45 -2.73 7.36 5.05
C LEU A 45 -2.88 8.25 6.28
N GLN A 46 -3.49 9.43 6.12
CA GLN A 46 -3.87 10.27 7.26
C GLN A 46 -5.29 9.92 7.72
N PRO A 47 -5.56 9.89 9.04
CA PRO A 47 -6.89 9.55 9.58
C PRO A 47 -7.99 10.55 9.17
N ASP A 48 -7.61 11.79 8.81
CA ASP A 48 -8.54 12.81 8.30
C ASP A 48 -8.99 12.53 6.86
N GLN A 49 -8.23 11.70 6.14
CA GLN A 49 -8.57 11.25 4.80
C GLN A 49 -9.42 9.98 4.89
N LYS A 50 -10.75 10.16 5.04
CA LYS A 50 -11.75 9.07 4.90
C LYS A 50 -11.61 8.28 3.59
N GLN A 51 -10.98 8.88 2.60
CA GLN A 51 -10.67 8.27 1.32
C GLN A 51 -9.16 8.42 1.08
N PRO A 52 -8.41 7.34 0.77
CA PRO A 52 -7.03 7.51 0.32
C PRO A 52 -7.05 8.49 -0.86
N SER A 53 -6.22 9.53 -0.77
CA SER A 53 -5.99 10.40 -1.92
C SER A 53 -5.71 9.53 -3.14
N ARG A 54 -6.37 9.80 -4.27
CA ARG A 54 -6.13 9.09 -5.54
C ARG A 54 -4.63 8.97 -5.88
N ARG A 55 -3.83 9.97 -5.44
CA ARG A 55 -2.36 9.98 -5.55
C ARG A 55 -1.66 8.92 -4.69
N LEU A 56 -2.15 8.64 -3.49
CA LEU A 56 -1.62 7.58 -2.64
C LEU A 56 -1.97 6.21 -3.22
N GLU A 57 -3.21 6.03 -3.69
CA GLU A 57 -3.60 4.80 -4.40
C GLU A 57 -2.71 4.57 -5.63
N SER A 58 -2.49 5.60 -6.46
CA SER A 58 -1.57 5.48 -7.61
C SER A 58 -0.12 5.18 -7.20
N ARG A 59 0.36 5.72 -6.07
CA ARG A 59 1.72 5.43 -5.58
C ARG A 59 1.87 4.02 -5.03
N VAL A 60 0.88 3.55 -4.28
CA VAL A 60 0.86 2.17 -3.78
C VAL A 60 0.71 1.22 -4.98
N ASP A 61 -0.11 1.57 -5.98
CA ASP A 61 -0.25 0.82 -7.23
C ASP A 61 1.07 0.73 -8.01
N GLU A 62 1.74 1.85 -8.26
CA GLU A 62 3.06 1.86 -8.91
C GLU A 62 4.09 1.03 -8.13
N PHE A 63 4.13 1.18 -6.80
CA PHE A 63 5.05 0.44 -5.95
C PHE A 63 4.80 -1.08 -6.00
N LEU A 64 3.54 -1.49 -5.92
CA LEU A 64 3.16 -2.91 -5.99
C LEU A 64 3.42 -3.49 -7.38
N LYS A 65 3.14 -2.74 -8.46
CA LYS A 65 3.49 -3.15 -9.83
C LYS A 65 4.99 -3.35 -10.02
N MET A 66 5.82 -2.42 -9.56
CA MET A 66 7.28 -2.55 -9.64
C MET A 66 7.81 -3.79 -8.90
N ARG A 67 7.17 -4.18 -7.79
CA ARG A 67 7.55 -5.37 -7.00
C ARG A 67 7.05 -6.69 -7.58
N HIS A 68 6.04 -6.67 -8.45
CA HIS A 68 5.45 -7.85 -9.07
C HIS A 68 6.05 -8.20 -10.43
N ASP A 69 6.70 -7.24 -11.09
CA ASP A 69 7.33 -7.40 -12.41
C ASP A 69 8.77 -7.94 -12.33
N THR A 70 9.30 -8.19 -11.13
CA THR A 70 10.63 -8.79 -10.87
C THR A 70 10.50 -10.20 -10.33
#